data_AF-A0A315VIC2-F1
#
_entry.id   AF-A0A315VIC2-F1
#
_cell.length_a   1.000
_cell.length_b   1.000
_cell.length_c   1.000
_cell.angle_alpha   90.00
_cell.angle_beta   90.00
_cell.angle_gamma   90.00
#
_symmetry.space_group_name_H-M   'P 1'
#
loop_
_entity.id
_entity.type
_entity.pdbx_description
1 polymer ?
#
loop_
_entity_poly.entity_id
_entity_poly.type
_entity_poly.pdbx_seq_one_letter_code
_entity_poly.pdbx_strand_id
1 'polypeptide(L)'
;MLTRDVTFLKDCVGPEVEAACSSPAAGSVILLENLRFHVAEEGKGKDPAGNKTKATQEQTDTFRASLSKLGDVYVNDAFGTAHRAHSSMVGVNLPHKAAGFLMKKELDYFAMALEKPQRPFLAILG
;
A
#
# COMPACT_ATOMS: atom_id res chain seq x y z
N MET A 1 -14.59 -1.45 -13.64
CA MET A 1 -15.47 -1.28 -12.46
C MET A 1 -16.08 -2.62 -12.11
N LEU A 2 -16.21 -2.94 -10.82
CA LEU A 2 -16.79 -4.20 -10.35
C LEU A 2 -18.32 -4.14 -10.39
N THR A 3 -18.97 -5.24 -10.76
CA THR A 3 -20.42 -5.45 -10.64
C THR A 3 -20.77 -6.13 -9.31
N ARG A 4 -20.20 -5.63 -8.22
CA ARG A 4 -20.35 -6.17 -6.86
C ARG A 4 -20.30 -5.03 -5.85
N ASP A 5 -20.92 -5.26 -4.70
CA ASP A 5 -20.90 -4.30 -3.59
C ASP A 5 -19.49 -4.13 -3.04
N VAL A 6 -19.16 -2.87 -2.72
CA VAL A 6 -17.90 -2.49 -2.09
C VAL A 6 -18.21 -1.83 -0.77
N THR A 7 -17.82 -2.48 0.33
CA THR A 7 -17.97 -1.92 1.66
C THR A 7 -16.91 -0.85 1.86
N PHE A 8 -17.33 0.38 2.16
CA PHE A 8 -16.41 1.47 2.47
C PHE A 8 -16.31 1.68 3.99
N LEU A 9 -15.09 1.67 4.52
CA LEU A 9 -14.82 1.98 5.92
C LEU A 9 -14.24 3.40 6.03
N LYS A 10 -14.66 4.13 7.06
CA LYS A 10 -14.29 5.53 7.28
C LYS A 10 -12.88 5.74 7.82
N ASP A 11 -12.16 4.65 8.07
CA ASP A 11 -10.77 4.64 8.49
C ASP A 11 -10.06 3.45 7.82
N CYS A 12 -8.73 3.38 7.94
CA CYS A 12 -7.90 2.31 7.41
C CYS A 12 -7.16 1.48 8.47
N VAL A 13 -7.27 1.87 9.74
CA VAL A 13 -6.69 1.18 10.88
C VAL A 13 -7.61 1.27 12.10
N GLY A 14 -7.26 0.58 13.17
CA GLY A 14 -7.96 0.64 14.45
C GLY A 14 -9.00 -0.47 14.63
N PRO A 15 -9.60 -0.55 15.84
CA PRO A 15 -10.37 -1.71 16.27
C PRO A 15 -11.63 -1.97 15.43
N GLU A 16 -12.31 -0.92 14.95
CA GLU A 16 -13.50 -1.05 14.11
C GLU A 16 -13.16 -1.64 12.73
N VAL A 17 -12.06 -1.18 12.13
CA VAL A 17 -11.56 -1.68 10.84
C VAL A 17 -11.04 -3.11 10.98
N GLU A 18 -10.27 -3.38 12.05
CA GLU A 18 -9.78 -4.72 12.36
C GLU A 18 -10.93 -5.72 12.55
N ALA A 19 -11.99 -5.33 13.26
CA ALA A 19 -13.17 -6.16 13.45
C ALA A 19 -13.91 -6.44 12.12
N ALA A 20 -14.05 -5.43 11.26
CA ALA A 20 -14.69 -5.58 9.95
C ALA A 20 -13.88 -6.50 9.01
N CYS A 21 -12.55 -6.47 9.09
CA CYS A 21 -11.66 -7.28 8.26
C CYS A 21 -11.36 -8.67 8.84
N SER A 22 -11.65 -8.93 10.12
CA SER A 22 -11.28 -10.19 10.79
C SER A 22 -12.00 -11.42 10.24
N SER A 23 -13.26 -11.30 9.80
CA SER A 23 -14.02 -12.43 9.25
C SER A 23 -15.18 -11.96 8.35
N PRO A 24 -14.88 -11.25 7.24
CA PRO A 24 -15.91 -10.84 6.31
C PRO A 24 -16.52 -12.04 5.57
N ALA A 25 -17.71 -11.88 5.01
CA ALA A 25 -18.30 -12.90 4.16
C ALA A 25 -17.37 -13.24 2.97
N ALA A 26 -17.34 -14.50 2.56
CA ALA A 26 -16.45 -14.94 1.49
C ALA A 26 -16.67 -14.14 0.19
N GLY A 27 -15.57 -13.62 -0.38
CA GLY A 27 -15.61 -12.79 -1.58
C GLY A 27 -16.05 -11.34 -1.37
N SER A 28 -16.12 -10.87 -0.12
CA SER A 28 -16.31 -9.44 0.19
C SER A 28 -15.21 -8.58 -0.41
N VAL A 29 -15.57 -7.37 -0.81
CA VAL A 29 -14.62 -6.33 -1.23
C VAL A 29 -14.77 -5.15 -0.28
N ILE A 30 -13.67 -4.78 0.38
CA ILE A 30 -13.64 -3.68 1.35
C ILE A 30 -12.64 -2.64 0.85
N LEU A 31 -13.09 -1.39 0.78
CA LEU A 31 -12.25 -0.23 0.53
C LEU A 31 -12.10 0.55 1.84
N LEU A 32 -10.85 0.75 2.24
CA LEU A 32 -10.50 1.55 3.40
C LEU A 32 -10.37 3.02 3.03
N GLU A 33 -10.47 3.89 4.03
CA GLU A 33 -10.21 5.32 3.85
C GLU A 33 -8.73 5.59 3.51
N ASN A 34 -8.47 6.80 3.02
CA ASN A 34 -7.16 7.30 2.63
C ASN A 34 -6.08 7.12 3.71
N LEU A 35 -5.09 6.28 3.43
CA LEU A 35 -3.92 6.03 4.28
C LEU A 35 -3.18 7.31 4.71
N ARG A 36 -3.13 8.34 3.85
CA ARG A 36 -2.40 9.59 4.12
C ARG A 36 -3.13 10.53 5.07
N PHE A 37 -4.34 10.20 5.53
CA PHE A 37 -4.93 10.85 6.69
C PHE A 37 -4.14 10.54 7.97
N HIS A 38 -3.37 9.46 7.97
CA HIS A 38 -2.46 9.11 9.05
C HIS A 38 -1.03 9.56 8.72
N VAL A 39 -0.45 10.41 9.59
CA VAL A 39 0.95 10.86 9.46
C VAL A 39 1.94 9.67 9.46
N ALA A 40 1.55 8.56 10.07
CA ALA A 40 2.30 7.31 10.12
C ALA A 40 2.48 6.64 8.74
N GLU A 41 1.68 6.98 7.72
CA GLU A 41 1.86 6.45 6.37
C GLU A 41 3.12 7.00 5.71
N GLU A 42 3.25 8.33 5.63
CA GLU A 42 4.42 9.00 5.01
C GLU A 42 5.56 9.27 6.01
N GLY A 43 5.31 9.07 7.31
CA GLY A 43 6.22 9.37 8.42
C GLY A 43 6.36 10.87 8.74
N LYS A 44 5.78 11.74 7.92
CA LYS A 44 5.81 13.21 8.04
C LYS A 44 4.55 13.80 7.42
N GLY A 45 4.12 14.96 7.91
CA GLY A 45 2.92 15.63 7.44
C GLY A 45 2.91 17.11 7.79
N LYS A 46 1.73 17.71 7.67
CA LYS A 46 1.46 19.07 8.17
C LYS A 46 0.21 19.04 9.03
N ASP A 47 0.22 19.82 10.11
CA ASP A 47 -0.98 20.05 10.91
C ASP A 47 -1.94 21.06 10.20
N PRO A 48 -3.17 21.26 10.70
CA PRO A 48 -4.09 22.24 10.13
C PRO A 48 -3.57 23.69 10.13
N ALA A 49 -2.61 24.01 11.00
CA ALA A 49 -1.94 25.31 11.03
C ALA A 49 -0.76 25.41 10.05
N GLY A 50 -0.45 24.34 9.32
CA GLY A 50 0.61 24.26 8.32
C GLY A 50 2.00 23.89 8.87
N ASN A 51 2.14 23.61 10.17
CA ASN A 51 3.41 23.23 10.78
C ASN A 51 3.78 21.80 10.39
N LYS A 52 5.08 21.54 10.18
CA LYS A 52 5.57 20.21 9.88
C LYS A 52 5.40 19.29 11.09
N THR A 53 4.78 18.15 10.88
CA THR A 53 4.65 17.09 11.87
C THR A 53 5.45 15.87 11.43
N LYS A 54 5.91 15.06 12.39
CA LYS A 54 6.62 13.81 12.14
C LYS A 54 5.99 12.72 13.00
N ALA A 55 5.74 11.56 12.41
CA ALA A 55 5.26 10.41 13.17
C ALA A 55 6.36 9.96 14.12
N THR A 56 5.99 9.58 15.34
CA THR A 56 6.90 8.86 16.22
C THR A 56 7.11 7.44 15.70
N GLN A 57 8.17 6.78 16.15
CA GLN A 57 8.42 5.39 15.80
C GLN A 57 7.27 4.50 16.29
N GLU A 58 6.79 4.70 17.51
CA GLU A 58 5.66 3.98 18.10
C GLU A 58 4.35 4.15 17.29
N GLN A 59 4.05 5.36 16.83
CA GLN A 59 2.89 5.62 15.96
C GLN A 59 3.00 4.87 14.64
N THR A 60 4.21 4.86 14.06
CA THR A 60 4.50 4.15 12.81
C THR A 60 4.34 2.64 12.98
N ASP A 61 4.89 2.09 14.06
CA ASP A 61 4.82 0.66 14.35
C ASP A 61 3.39 0.21 14.66
N THR A 62 2.64 1.00 15.42
CA THR A 62 1.22 0.74 15.71
C THR A 62 0.37 0.75 14.45
N PHE A 63 0.58 1.74 13.56
CA PHE A 63 -0.11 1.84 12.29
C PHE A 63 0.17 0.63 11.39
N ARG A 64 1.46 0.26 11.26
CA ARG A 64 1.90 -0.92 10.51
C ARG A 64 1.35 -2.23 11.06
N ALA A 65 1.34 -2.38 12.38
CA ALA A 65 0.77 -3.54 13.04
C ALA A 65 -0.73 -3.66 12.75
N SER A 66 -1.47 -2.54 12.81
CA SER A 66 -2.90 -2.54 12.48
C SER A 66 -3.14 -2.94 11.02
N LEU A 67 -2.42 -2.36 10.05
CA LEU A 67 -2.50 -2.76 8.64
C LEU A 67 -2.20 -4.25 8.43
N SER A 68 -1.25 -4.81 9.18
CA SER A 68 -0.85 -6.21 9.07
C SER A 68 -1.89 -7.18 9.60
N LYS A 69 -2.86 -6.74 10.41
CA LYS A 69 -3.96 -7.57 10.90
C LYS A 69 -5.13 -7.67 9.92
N LEU A 70 -5.15 -6.85 8.86
CA LEU A 70 -6.32 -6.71 7.98
C LEU A 70 -6.43 -7.84 6.94
N GLY A 71 -5.49 -8.78 6.91
CA GLY A 71 -5.55 -9.94 6.05
C GLY A 71 -4.37 -10.88 6.27
N ASP A 72 -4.39 -12.00 5.56
CA ASP A 72 -3.39 -13.07 5.71
C ASP A 72 -2.24 -12.97 4.69
N VAL A 73 -2.49 -12.29 3.57
CA VAL A 73 -1.56 -12.11 2.45
C VAL A 73 -1.56 -10.65 2.02
N TYR A 74 -0.38 -10.11 1.72
CA TYR A 74 -0.24 -8.76 1.18
C TYR A 74 0.07 -8.81 -0.31
N VAL A 75 -0.70 -8.04 -1.09
CA VAL A 75 -0.48 -7.87 -2.52
C VAL A 75 -0.25 -6.39 -2.81
N ASN A 76 0.92 -6.06 -3.38
CA ASN A 76 1.23 -4.70 -3.81
C ASN A 76 1.00 -4.56 -5.32
N ASP A 77 -0.03 -3.80 -5.70
CA ASP A 77 -0.31 -3.46 -7.10
C ASP A 77 -0.12 -1.96 -7.41
N ALA A 78 0.65 -1.26 -6.56
CA ALA A 78 0.86 0.19 -6.62
C ALA A 78 2.31 0.56 -6.97
N PHE A 79 2.73 0.26 -8.21
CA PHE A 79 4.11 0.53 -8.67
C PHE A 79 4.52 2.01 -8.53
N GLY A 80 3.61 2.94 -8.82
CA GLY A 80 3.88 4.38 -8.72
C GLY A 80 4.27 4.86 -7.32
N THR A 81 3.94 4.11 -6.26
CA THR A 81 4.34 4.41 -4.88
C THR A 81 5.49 3.54 -4.37
N ALA A 82 5.95 2.55 -5.13
CA ALA A 82 6.99 1.61 -4.71
C ALA A 82 8.35 2.26 -4.41
N HIS A 83 8.62 3.45 -4.98
CA HIS A 83 9.83 4.23 -4.69
C HIS A 83 9.84 4.86 -3.28
N ARG A 84 8.74 4.76 -2.53
CA ARG A 84 8.59 5.39 -1.21
C ARG A 84 8.66 4.35 -0.09
N ALA A 85 9.46 4.61 0.94
CA ALA A 85 9.53 3.80 2.16
C ALA A 85 8.37 4.05 3.13
N HIS A 86 7.15 4.17 2.60
CA HIS A 86 5.93 4.41 3.38
C HIS A 86 5.45 3.15 4.10
N SER A 87 4.62 3.32 5.12
CA SER A 87 4.12 2.20 5.93
C SER A 87 3.34 1.16 5.12
N SER A 88 2.47 1.56 4.20
CA SER A 88 1.79 0.62 3.31
C SER A 88 2.73 -0.17 2.39
N MET A 89 3.87 0.41 2.00
CA MET A 89 4.80 -0.20 1.05
C MET A 89 5.76 -1.20 1.71
N VAL A 90 6.32 -0.85 2.87
CA VAL A 90 7.39 -1.63 3.51
C VAL A 90 7.02 -2.14 4.90
N GLY A 91 5.91 -1.68 5.47
CA GLY A 91 5.56 -1.91 6.87
C GLY A 91 4.55 -3.02 7.12
N VAL A 92 3.90 -3.56 6.07
CA VAL A 92 2.97 -4.69 6.21
C VAL A 92 3.76 -5.98 6.46
N ASN A 93 3.59 -6.55 7.65
CA ASN A 93 4.35 -7.70 8.15
C ASN A 93 3.51 -8.99 8.05
N LEU A 94 3.40 -9.50 6.83
CA LEU A 94 2.77 -10.79 6.54
C LEU A 94 3.79 -11.76 5.91
N PRO A 95 3.64 -13.08 6.15
CA PRO A 95 4.59 -14.09 5.65
C PRO A 95 4.58 -14.14 4.12
N HIS A 96 3.43 -13.90 3.49
CA HIS A 96 3.28 -13.92 2.04
C HIS A 96 3.03 -12.50 1.52
N LYS A 97 3.97 -12.04 0.68
CA LYS A 97 3.94 -10.73 0.03
C LYS A 97 4.18 -10.92 -1.46
N ALA A 98 3.24 -10.46 -2.29
CA ALA A 98 3.29 -10.65 -3.74
C ALA A 98 3.10 -9.33 -4.49
N ALA A 99 3.62 -9.29 -5.71
CA ALA A 99 3.27 -8.26 -6.68
C ALA A 99 1.89 -8.58 -7.29
N GLY A 100 1.02 -7.58 -7.39
CA GLY A 100 -0.18 -7.67 -8.20
C GLY A 100 0.15 -7.71 -9.70
N PHE A 101 -0.86 -7.84 -10.56
CA PHE A 101 -0.61 -7.99 -12.00
C PHE A 101 -0.06 -6.72 -12.65
N LEU A 102 -0.47 -5.55 -12.19
CA LEU A 102 0.00 -4.26 -12.68
C LEU A 102 1.47 -4.09 -12.27
N MET A 103 1.78 -4.33 -11.00
CA MET A 103 3.16 -4.34 -10.49
C MET A 103 4.04 -5.36 -11.23
N LYS A 104 3.55 -6.60 -11.43
CA LYS A 104 4.28 -7.64 -12.16
C LYS A 104 4.61 -7.19 -13.58
N LYS A 105 3.64 -6.60 -14.29
CA LYS A 105 3.84 -6.10 -15.65
C LYS A 105 4.94 -5.03 -15.67
N GLU A 106 4.90 -4.05 -14.78
CA GLU A 106 5.94 -3.02 -14.67
C GLU A 106 7.33 -3.65 -14.43
N LEU A 107 7.43 -4.56 -13.46
CA LEU A 107 8.70 -5.26 -13.16
C LEU A 107 9.22 -6.05 -14.36
N ASP A 108 8.37 -6.77 -15.09
CA ASP A 108 8.76 -7.53 -16.27
C ASP A 108 9.30 -6.61 -17.38
N TYR A 109 8.63 -5.50 -17.67
CA TYR A 109 9.09 -4.54 -18.69
C TYR A 109 10.41 -3.86 -18.29
N PHE A 110 10.56 -3.45 -17.04
CA PHE A 110 11.81 -2.87 -16.55
C PHE A 110 12.95 -3.89 -16.53
N ALA A 111 12.70 -5.15 -16.14
CA ALA A 111 13.70 -6.21 -16.17
C ALA A 111 14.17 -6.48 -17.62
N MET A 112 13.24 -6.50 -18.58
CA MET A 112 13.58 -6.61 -19.99
C MET A 112 14.46 -5.45 -20.47
N ALA A 113 14.19 -4.21 -20.05
CA ALA A 113 14.95 -3.05 -20.49
C ALA A 113 16.31 -2.89 -19.79
N LEU A 114 16.38 -3.19 -18.49
CA LEU A 114 17.53 -2.87 -17.64
C LEU A 114 18.46 -4.06 -17.40
N GLU A 115 17.94 -5.28 -17.28
CA GLU A 115 18.75 -6.46 -16.95
C GLU A 115 19.20 -7.21 -18.20
N LYS A 116 18.26 -7.50 -19.12
CA LYS A 116 18.54 -8.28 -20.34
C LYS A 116 17.88 -7.67 -21.59
N PRO A 117 18.27 -6.43 -21.98
CA PRO A 117 17.71 -5.80 -23.17
C PRO A 117 18.08 -6.57 -24.45
N GLN A 118 17.06 -6.89 -25.25
CA GLN A 118 17.29 -7.31 -26.63
C GLN A 118 17.92 -6.15 -27.39
N ARG A 119 19.00 -6.45 -28.13
CA ARG A 119 19.76 -5.45 -28.88
C ARG A 119 19.35 -5.46 -30.36
N PRO A 120 19.33 -4.30 -31.03
CA PRO A 120 19.71 -2.98 -30.52
C PRO A 120 18.66 -2.38 -29.56
N PHE A 121 19.13 -1.75 -28.48
CA PHE A 121 18.30 -1.07 -27.48
C PHE A 121 18.52 0.43 -27.58
N LEU A 122 17.43 1.20 -27.72
CA LEU A 122 17.42 2.65 -27.86
C LEU A 122 16.66 3.28 -26.70
N ALA A 123 17.24 4.29 -26.07
CA ALA A 123 16.56 5.15 -25.11
C ALA A 123 16.35 6.53 -25.74
N ILE A 124 15.10 7.02 -25.72
CA ILE A 124 14.75 8.38 -26.13
C ILE A 124 14.51 9.19 -24.87
N LEU A 125 15.33 10.21 -24.65
CA LEU A 125 15.23 11.12 -23.50
C LEU A 125 14.86 12.52 -24.02
N GLY A 126 13.91 13.17 -23.34
CA GLY A 126 13.43 14.51 -23.65
C GLY A 126 13.04 15.26 -22.38
#